data_AF-A0A4E0RJI0-F1
#
_entry.id   AF-A0A4E0RJI0-F1
#
_cell.length_a   1.000
_cell.length_b   1.000
_cell.length_c   1.000
_cell.angle_alpha   90.00
_cell.angle_beta   90.00
_cell.angle_gamma   90.00
#
_symmetry.space_group_name_H-M   'P 1'
#
loop_
_entity.id
_entity.type
_entity.pdbx_description
1 polymer ?
#
loop_
_entity_poly.entity_id
_entity_poly.type
_entity_poly.pdbx_seq_one_letter_code
_entity_poly.pdbx_strand_id
1 'polypeptide(L)'
;MILNQSYWTLFEAGDSKGTLLKICNQSSMKKFSDVFTPFRRRRLIKIGEGCFGEVFRCTARMQAPHDNERKRSVSNSSNEDLVAVKLIPVGGSVEFNGESQKSYNEVLSEVIIAKELTALSYGLHNQTEGFVQLKQVHLICGAFPSYLTKAWEKFADSKGSENDHPRIFPKDQVWLALETLFSGSALEDTVIPCPAARLSVLRQVALSLAVAESELYFEHRDLHWGNVLIRPINPNMFEQSDVCRFCDSEASLSTVNFRLDGRAFRVPTHGLRSSIIDFTLSRLEQDGGLVYVDLSADPTLFESKGDYQFDVYRLMREHNRNQWKKFSPKTNVMWLNYLVKKLSSGSCAECKSDPKHSVCIKLLTLLESDLRELKYKSARDVVLMQSSFTDLQI
;
A
#
# COMPACT_ATOMS: atom_id res chain seq x y z
N MET A 1 -18.80 -3.52 6.88
CA MET A 1 -18.83 -2.51 7.98
C MET A 1 -17.92 -2.96 9.10
N ILE A 2 -16.73 -2.36 9.24
CA ILE A 2 -15.88 -2.60 10.42
C ILE A 2 -15.95 -1.44 11.42
N LEU A 3 -16.41 -0.24 11.01
CA LEU A 3 -16.77 0.84 11.92
C LEU A 3 -18.27 0.81 12.22
N ASN A 4 -18.64 0.40 13.43
CA ASN A 4 -20.00 0.50 13.93
C ASN A 4 -20.37 1.96 14.26
N GLN A 5 -21.68 2.23 14.46
CA GLN A 5 -22.22 3.56 14.78
C GLN A 5 -21.44 4.29 15.89
N SER A 6 -20.95 3.56 16.89
CA SER A 6 -20.26 4.13 18.04
C SER A 6 -18.85 4.66 17.72
N TYR A 7 -18.24 4.30 16.59
CA TYR A 7 -17.02 4.93 16.09
C TYR A 7 -17.33 6.27 15.43
N TRP A 8 -18.36 6.28 14.58
CA TRP A 8 -18.82 7.50 13.92
C TRP A 8 -19.23 8.56 14.93
N THR A 9 -19.90 8.19 16.03
CA THR A 9 -20.24 9.14 17.09
C THR A 9 -19.00 9.84 17.70
N LEU A 10 -17.90 9.12 17.93
CA LEU A 10 -16.68 9.74 18.49
C LEU A 10 -15.93 10.57 17.45
N PHE A 11 -15.91 10.10 16.21
CA PHE A 11 -15.32 10.81 15.08
C PHE A 11 -16.05 12.14 14.85
N GLU A 12 -17.38 12.12 14.79
CA GLU A 12 -18.24 13.30 14.64
C GLU A 12 -18.16 14.25 15.84
N ALA A 13 -17.94 13.72 17.05
CA ALA A 13 -17.73 14.52 18.26
C ALA A 13 -16.32 15.18 18.32
N GLY A 14 -15.42 14.88 17.38
CA GLY A 14 -14.09 15.47 17.30
C GLY A 14 -13.05 14.87 18.26
N ASP A 15 -13.37 13.80 19.01
CA ASP A 15 -12.41 13.11 19.88
C ASP A 15 -11.58 12.09 19.09
N SER A 16 -10.67 12.60 18.26
CA SER A 16 -9.82 11.75 17.40
C SER A 16 -8.94 10.79 18.21
N LYS A 17 -8.43 11.24 19.37
CA LYS A 17 -7.57 10.44 20.23
C LYS A 17 -8.35 9.31 20.92
N GLY A 18 -9.53 9.60 21.47
CA GLY A 18 -10.42 8.58 22.04
C GLY A 18 -10.91 7.60 20.99
N THR A 19 -11.20 8.08 19.78
CA THR A 19 -11.55 7.22 18.63
C THR A 19 -10.41 6.26 18.29
N LEU A 20 -9.17 6.75 18.20
CA LEU A 20 -8.00 5.92 17.96
C LEU A 20 -7.80 4.88 19.05
N LEU A 21 -7.88 5.26 20.34
CA LEU A 21 -7.77 4.31 21.45
C LEU A 21 -8.82 3.20 21.35
N LYS A 22 -10.06 3.57 21.00
CA LYS A 22 -11.15 2.61 20.77
C LYS A 22 -10.86 1.70 19.59
N ILE A 23 -10.39 2.21 18.45
CA ILE A 23 -10.03 1.39 17.27
C ILE A 23 -8.91 0.42 17.62
N CYS A 24 -7.95 0.86 18.43
CA CYS A 24 -6.85 0.03 18.90
C CYS A 24 -7.26 -1.00 19.97
N ASN A 25 -8.51 -0.98 20.45
CA ASN A 25 -8.96 -1.72 21.64
C ASN A 25 -8.05 -1.49 22.86
N GLN A 26 -7.69 -0.22 23.11
CA GLN A 26 -6.81 0.20 24.19
C GLN A 26 -7.54 1.09 25.19
N SER A 27 -7.46 0.77 26.48
CA SER A 27 -7.87 1.69 27.56
C SER A 27 -6.82 2.80 27.80
N SER A 28 -5.56 2.52 27.48
CA SER A 28 -4.45 3.47 27.58
C SER A 28 -3.40 3.19 26.50
N MET A 29 -2.55 4.19 26.23
CA MET A 29 -1.40 4.01 25.34
C MET A 29 -0.47 2.91 25.85
N LYS A 30 0.12 2.16 24.92
CA LYS A 30 1.11 1.11 25.18
C LYS A 30 2.51 1.69 25.25
N LYS A 31 3.46 0.88 25.72
CA LYS A 31 4.90 1.12 25.53
C LYS A 31 5.37 0.40 24.26
N PHE A 32 6.50 0.84 23.71
CA PHE A 32 7.14 0.13 22.58
C PHE A 32 7.43 -1.34 22.89
N SER A 33 7.70 -1.69 24.16
CA SER A 33 7.94 -3.07 24.59
C SER A 33 6.74 -3.99 24.46
N ASP A 34 5.53 -3.43 24.50
CA ASP A 34 4.28 -4.19 24.43
C ASP A 34 3.95 -4.58 22.98
N VAL A 35 4.43 -3.79 22.02
CA VAL A 35 4.28 -4.03 20.58
C VAL A 35 5.49 -4.77 20.03
N PHE A 36 6.71 -4.29 20.30
CA PHE A 36 7.96 -4.94 19.90
C PHE A 36 8.50 -5.78 21.06
N THR A 37 7.90 -6.94 21.28
CA THR A 37 8.33 -7.90 22.31
C THR A 37 9.74 -8.45 22.01
N PRO A 38 10.43 -9.04 23.00
CA PRO A 38 11.73 -9.69 22.76
C PRO A 38 11.70 -10.74 21.64
N PHE A 39 10.57 -11.42 21.43
CA PHE A 39 10.43 -12.39 20.34
C PHE A 39 10.40 -11.69 18.97
N ARG A 40 9.59 -10.65 18.81
CA ARG A 40 9.51 -9.86 17.56
C ARG A 40 10.85 -9.22 17.19
N ARG A 41 11.59 -8.75 18.20
CA ARG A 41 12.92 -8.13 18.02
C ARG A 41 13.95 -9.05 17.35
N ARG A 42 13.79 -10.38 17.40
CA ARG A 42 14.73 -11.34 16.79
C ARG A 42 14.79 -11.24 15.26
N ARG A 43 13.72 -10.77 14.61
CA ARG A 43 13.64 -10.60 13.14
C ARG A 43 13.32 -9.16 12.76
N LEU A 44 13.60 -8.21 13.66
CA LEU A 44 13.32 -6.80 13.47
C LEU A 44 14.32 -6.16 12.51
N ILE A 45 13.82 -5.59 11.41
CA ILE A 45 14.62 -4.94 10.37
C ILE A 45 13.85 -3.70 9.88
N LYS A 46 14.50 -2.54 9.75
CA LYS A 46 13.92 -1.40 9.02
C LYS A 46 13.87 -1.76 7.53
N ILE A 47 12.73 -1.55 6.89
CA ILE A 47 12.49 -1.94 5.49
C ILE A 47 12.12 -0.77 4.59
N GLY A 48 11.74 0.36 5.16
CA GLY A 48 11.40 1.57 4.42
C GLY A 48 11.23 2.76 5.34
N GLU A 49 11.08 3.91 4.72
CA GLU A 49 10.86 5.20 5.34
C GLU A 49 9.97 6.05 4.43
N GLY A 50 9.38 7.09 5.00
CA GLY A 50 8.72 8.14 4.26
C GLY A 50 8.70 9.41 5.09
N CYS A 51 8.22 10.50 4.50
CA CYS A 51 8.22 11.83 5.11
C CYS A 51 7.63 11.85 6.54
N PHE A 52 6.63 11.01 6.82
CA PHE A 52 5.93 11.00 8.10
C PHE A 52 6.24 9.79 8.99
N GLY A 53 7.19 8.93 8.65
CA GLY A 53 7.40 7.75 9.48
C GLY A 53 8.45 6.75 9.04
N GLU A 54 8.53 5.71 9.85
CA GLU A 54 9.54 4.66 9.76
C GLU A 54 8.86 3.29 9.66
N VAL A 55 9.31 2.42 8.74
CA VAL A 55 8.67 1.11 8.52
C VAL A 55 9.60 -0.02 8.91
N PHE A 56 9.14 -0.85 9.85
CA PHE A 56 9.90 -2.00 10.36
C PHE A 56 9.20 -3.32 10.07
N ARG A 57 9.95 -4.31 9.60
CA ARG A 57 9.50 -5.70 9.49
C ARG A 57 9.85 -6.48 10.75
N CYS A 58 8.93 -7.30 11.23
CA CYS A 58 9.19 -8.28 12.28
C CYS A 58 8.19 -9.45 12.20
N THR A 59 8.27 -10.41 13.14
CA THR A 59 7.28 -11.49 13.21
C THR A 59 5.90 -10.97 13.63
N ALA A 60 4.84 -11.55 13.06
CA ALA A 60 3.46 -11.28 13.43
C ALA A 60 3.16 -11.75 14.86
N ARG A 61 3.70 -12.90 15.26
CA ARG A 61 3.54 -13.43 16.62
C ARG A 61 4.26 -12.54 17.63
N MET A 62 3.53 -12.15 18.67
CA MET A 62 4.04 -11.39 19.81
C MET A 62 4.87 -12.26 20.78
N GLN A 63 4.58 -13.56 20.86
CA GLN A 63 5.24 -14.47 21.79
C GLN A 63 5.79 -15.70 21.06
N ALA A 64 6.78 -16.36 21.67
CA ALA A 64 7.33 -17.59 21.13
C ALA A 64 6.28 -18.71 21.18
N PRO A 65 6.18 -19.58 20.15
CA PRO A 65 5.33 -20.76 20.21
C PRO A 65 5.72 -21.65 21.39
N HIS A 66 4.71 -22.22 22.05
CA HIS A 66 4.89 -23.28 23.05
C HIS A 66 5.59 -24.49 22.41
N ASP A 67 6.31 -25.26 23.22
CA ASP A 67 7.20 -26.34 22.73
C ASP A 67 6.49 -27.39 21.84
N ASN A 68 5.19 -27.60 22.03
CA ASN A 68 4.39 -28.53 21.20
C ASN A 68 4.09 -27.99 19.79
N GLU A 69 4.11 -26.68 19.56
CA GLU A 69 3.91 -26.07 18.23
C GLU A 69 5.22 -25.97 17.42
N ARG A 70 6.38 -25.97 18.10
CA ARG A 70 7.69 -25.87 17.44
C ARG A 70 7.96 -27.00 16.47
N LYS A 71 7.41 -28.20 16.70
CA LYS A 71 7.56 -29.35 15.79
C LYS A 71 6.82 -29.19 14.45
N ARG A 72 5.81 -28.31 14.37
CA ARG A 72 5.06 -28.02 13.13
C ARG A 72 5.60 -26.81 12.36
N SER A 73 6.25 -25.86 13.02
CA SER A 73 6.67 -24.59 12.40
C SER A 73 8.03 -24.63 11.71
N VAL A 74 8.85 -25.68 11.92
CA VAL A 74 10.20 -25.78 11.35
C VAL A 74 10.17 -26.11 9.85
N SER A 75 9.06 -26.62 9.31
CA SER A 75 8.98 -27.03 7.90
C SER A 75 8.34 -26.01 6.95
N ASN A 76 7.74 -24.91 7.42
CA ASN A 76 7.07 -23.91 6.55
C ASN A 76 7.02 -22.52 7.20
N SER A 77 8.17 -21.83 7.33
CA SER A 77 8.12 -20.39 7.64
C SER A 77 7.63 -19.62 6.40
N SER A 78 6.32 -19.53 6.21
CA SER A 78 5.72 -18.72 5.15
C SER A 78 5.89 -17.23 5.49
N ASN A 79 5.83 -16.37 4.47
CA ASN A 79 5.78 -14.92 4.66
C ASN A 79 4.54 -14.45 5.47
N GLU A 80 3.57 -15.33 5.73
CA GLU A 80 2.38 -15.04 6.53
C GLU A 80 2.70 -14.85 8.02
N ASP A 81 3.90 -15.24 8.46
CA ASP A 81 4.40 -14.98 9.82
C ASP A 81 5.06 -13.60 9.98
N LEU A 82 5.05 -12.74 8.95
CA LEU A 82 5.71 -11.44 8.97
C LEU A 82 4.71 -10.28 8.83
N VAL A 83 4.99 -9.22 9.56
CA VAL A 83 4.26 -7.96 9.50
C VAL A 83 5.21 -6.79 9.25
N ALA A 84 4.70 -5.77 8.58
CA ALA A 84 5.30 -4.44 8.51
C ALA A 84 4.60 -3.52 9.51
N VAL A 85 5.37 -2.79 10.31
CA VAL A 85 4.90 -1.83 11.31
C VAL A 85 5.36 -0.44 10.88
N LYS A 86 4.44 0.38 10.38
CA LYS A 86 4.67 1.81 10.09
C LYS A 86 4.48 2.59 11.39
N LEU A 87 5.53 3.26 11.84
CA LEU A 87 5.55 4.12 13.02
C LEU A 87 5.48 5.58 12.59
N ILE A 88 4.45 6.27 13.05
CA ILE A 88 4.17 7.68 12.72
C ILE A 88 4.17 8.47 14.03
N PRO A 89 5.02 9.50 14.21
CA PRO A 89 4.94 10.38 15.37
C PRO A 89 3.68 11.25 15.28
N VAL A 90 2.96 11.41 16.39
CA VAL A 90 1.64 12.08 16.42
C VAL A 90 1.59 13.13 17.51
N GLY A 91 1.17 14.35 17.14
CA GLY A 91 0.79 15.41 18.09
C GLY A 91 1.91 15.93 19.00
N GLY A 92 3.17 15.64 18.69
CA GLY A 92 4.33 16.23 19.36
C GLY A 92 4.79 17.52 18.67
N SER A 93 5.65 18.28 19.36
CA SER A 93 6.18 19.57 18.88
C SER A 93 7.54 19.47 18.19
N VAL A 94 8.10 18.26 18.09
CA VAL A 94 9.40 18.04 17.41
C VAL A 94 9.13 17.92 15.92
N GLU A 95 9.71 18.82 15.13
CA GLU A 95 9.75 18.69 13.68
C GLU A 95 10.52 17.43 13.28
N PHE A 96 10.02 16.71 12.29
CA PHE A 96 10.61 15.48 11.78
C PHE A 96 10.62 15.56 10.26
N ASN A 97 11.81 15.44 9.67
CA ASN A 97 12.03 15.56 8.23
C ASN A 97 11.62 16.94 7.69
N GLY A 98 11.80 17.98 8.51
CA GLY A 98 11.42 19.36 8.19
C GLY A 98 9.92 19.67 8.31
N GLU A 99 9.10 18.71 8.74
CA GLU A 99 7.65 18.85 8.81
C GLU A 99 7.13 18.77 10.26
N SER A 100 5.99 19.41 10.48
CA SER A 100 5.22 19.23 11.73
C SER A 100 4.65 17.81 11.81
N GLN A 101 4.56 17.26 13.01
CA GLN A 101 3.97 15.94 13.20
C GLN A 101 2.47 15.95 12.86
N LYS A 102 1.99 14.85 12.28
CA LYS A 102 0.56 14.66 12.00
C LYS A 102 -0.26 14.80 13.28
N SER A 103 -1.43 15.41 13.15
CA SER A 103 -2.46 15.44 14.17
C SER A 103 -3.12 14.06 14.35
N TYR A 104 -3.83 13.88 15.47
CA TYR A 104 -4.63 12.67 15.70
C TYR A 104 -5.72 12.47 14.63
N ASN A 105 -6.26 13.56 14.07
CA ASN A 105 -7.31 13.48 13.05
C ASN A 105 -6.75 12.95 11.73
N GLU A 106 -5.57 13.44 11.31
CA GLU A 106 -4.92 13.02 10.06
C GLU A 106 -4.55 11.53 10.10
N VAL A 107 -3.98 11.05 11.22
CA VAL A 107 -3.64 9.62 11.33
C VAL A 107 -4.87 8.75 11.54
N LEU A 108 -5.95 9.27 12.13
CA LEU A 108 -7.23 8.57 12.22
C LEU A 108 -7.85 8.34 10.84
N SER A 109 -7.75 9.31 9.92
CA SER A 109 -8.16 9.14 8.54
C SER A 109 -7.43 7.97 7.87
N GLU A 110 -6.11 7.89 8.00
CA GLU A 110 -5.29 6.79 7.46
C GLU A 110 -5.71 5.43 8.04
N VAL A 111 -5.99 5.36 9.34
CA VAL A 111 -6.47 4.15 10.03
C VAL A 111 -7.83 3.69 9.52
N ILE A 112 -8.78 4.62 9.36
CA ILE A 112 -10.14 4.30 8.86
C ILE A 112 -10.05 3.76 7.44
N ILE A 113 -9.29 4.43 6.58
CA ILE A 113 -9.12 4.02 5.19
C ILE A 113 -8.48 2.63 5.10
N ALA A 114 -7.39 2.39 5.83
CA ALA A 114 -6.73 1.07 5.86
C ALA A 114 -7.69 -0.05 6.32
N LYS A 115 -8.56 0.25 7.28
CA LYS A 115 -9.51 -0.70 7.84
C LYS A 115 -10.64 -1.04 6.85
N GLU A 116 -11.23 -0.04 6.19
CA GLU A 116 -12.28 -0.29 5.20
C GLU A 116 -11.72 -0.95 3.91
N LEU A 117 -10.52 -0.59 3.47
CA LEU A 117 -9.85 -1.28 2.36
C LEU A 117 -9.52 -2.74 2.67
N THR A 118 -9.15 -3.06 3.93
CA THR A 118 -8.99 -4.44 4.40
C THR A 118 -10.31 -5.21 4.33
N ALA A 119 -11.45 -4.56 4.57
CA ALA A 119 -12.77 -5.18 4.55
C ALA A 119 -13.17 -5.69 3.14
N LEU A 120 -12.63 -5.08 2.08
CA LEU A 120 -12.91 -5.46 0.69
C LEU A 120 -12.49 -6.90 0.37
N SER A 121 -11.63 -7.53 1.18
CA SER A 121 -11.26 -8.94 0.97
C SER A 121 -12.41 -9.91 1.26
N TYR A 122 -13.47 -9.46 1.93
CA TYR A 122 -14.63 -10.28 2.32
C TYR A 122 -15.93 -9.85 1.64
N GLY A 123 -15.89 -8.90 0.70
CA GLY A 123 -17.08 -8.37 0.05
C GLY A 123 -17.76 -9.40 -0.87
N LEU A 124 -19.09 -9.31 -0.95
CA LEU A 124 -19.90 -10.22 -1.78
C LEU A 124 -20.14 -9.71 -3.20
N HIS A 125 -20.22 -8.38 -3.38
CA HIS A 125 -20.47 -7.74 -4.66
C HIS A 125 -19.19 -7.13 -5.25
N ASN A 126 -18.40 -6.49 -4.39
CA ASN A 126 -17.10 -5.92 -4.69
C ASN A 126 -16.06 -6.58 -3.77
N GLN A 127 -15.04 -7.23 -4.33
CA GLN A 127 -14.06 -8.01 -3.59
C GLN A 127 -12.65 -7.87 -4.15
N THR A 128 -11.67 -7.56 -3.29
CA THR A 128 -10.25 -7.55 -3.63
C THR A 128 -9.36 -7.80 -2.41
N GLU A 129 -8.22 -8.47 -2.63
CA GLU A 129 -7.10 -8.57 -1.67
C GLU A 129 -5.92 -7.68 -2.07
N GLY A 130 -6.08 -6.80 -3.06
CA GLY A 130 -4.99 -6.00 -3.61
C GLY A 130 -4.63 -4.75 -2.81
N PHE A 131 -5.22 -4.53 -1.64
CA PHE A 131 -4.76 -3.57 -0.64
C PHE A 131 -4.03 -4.29 0.49
N VAL A 132 -3.03 -3.65 1.08
CA VAL A 132 -2.33 -4.24 2.22
C VAL A 132 -3.29 -4.46 3.39
N GLN A 133 -3.18 -5.64 3.98
CA GLN A 133 -4.10 -6.10 5.02
C GLN A 133 -3.68 -5.54 6.38
N LEU A 134 -4.48 -4.66 6.95
CA LEU A 134 -4.30 -4.16 8.31
C LEU A 134 -4.57 -5.28 9.32
N LYS A 135 -3.62 -5.53 10.22
CA LYS A 135 -3.72 -6.55 11.27
C LYS A 135 -4.03 -5.94 12.62
N GLN A 136 -3.27 -4.92 13.01
CA GLN A 136 -3.45 -4.24 14.29
C GLN A 136 -3.09 -2.75 14.17
N VAL A 137 -3.65 -1.96 15.07
CA VAL A 137 -3.30 -0.57 15.28
C VAL A 137 -2.96 -0.39 16.76
N HIS A 138 -1.89 0.34 17.05
CA HIS A 138 -1.52 0.69 18.42
C HIS A 138 -1.20 2.17 18.55
N LEU A 139 -1.71 2.79 19.61
CA LEU A 139 -1.15 4.03 20.15
C LEU A 139 -0.10 3.68 21.21
N ILE A 140 1.11 4.21 21.00
CA ILE A 140 2.27 3.99 21.85
C ILE A 140 2.72 5.35 22.42
N CYS A 141 3.15 5.39 23.67
CA CYS A 141 3.84 6.53 24.26
C CYS A 141 5.25 6.10 24.69
N GLY A 142 6.26 6.86 24.28
CA GLY A 142 7.65 6.59 24.62
C GLY A 142 8.67 7.23 23.69
N ALA A 143 9.90 7.39 24.18
CA ALA A 143 11.06 7.68 23.33
C ALA A 143 11.33 6.53 22.37
N PHE A 144 11.90 6.85 21.21
CA PHE A 144 12.29 5.86 20.22
C PHE A 144 13.36 4.91 20.80
N PRO A 145 13.09 3.60 20.91
CA PRO A 145 13.94 2.69 21.65
C PRO A 145 15.19 2.29 20.88
N SER A 146 16.27 2.00 21.62
CA SER A 146 17.59 1.68 21.05
C SER A 146 17.61 0.51 20.07
N TYR A 147 16.71 -0.47 20.19
CA TYR A 147 16.63 -1.58 19.23
C TYR A 147 16.03 -1.16 17.88
N LEU A 148 15.11 -0.19 17.84
CA LEU A 148 14.62 0.39 16.59
C LEU A 148 15.67 1.35 16.03
N THR A 149 16.33 2.13 16.89
CA THR A 149 17.46 2.98 16.49
C THR A 149 18.56 2.20 15.79
N LYS A 150 19.01 1.08 16.35
CA LYS A 150 20.03 0.22 15.71
C LYS A 150 19.58 -0.33 14.36
N ALA A 151 18.30 -0.67 14.24
CA ALA A 151 17.75 -1.14 12.96
C ALA A 151 17.67 0.00 11.93
N TRP A 152 17.40 1.23 12.38
CA TRP A 152 17.44 2.43 11.57
C TRP A 152 18.86 2.77 11.11
N GLU A 153 19.84 2.79 12.02
CA GLU A 153 21.26 3.04 11.72
C GLU A 153 21.78 2.03 10.70
N LYS A 154 21.48 0.74 10.88
CA LYS A 154 21.86 -0.30 9.92
C LYS A 154 21.26 -0.08 8.53
N PHE A 155 20.03 0.41 8.45
CA PHE A 155 19.40 0.73 7.18
C PHE A 155 20.10 1.93 6.53
N ALA A 156 20.31 3.01 7.28
CA ALA A 156 20.98 4.22 6.82
C ALA A 156 22.40 3.92 6.32
N ASP A 157 23.16 3.07 7.02
CA ASP A 157 24.50 2.64 6.60
C ASP A 157 24.48 1.86 5.27
N SER A 158 23.38 1.16 4.97
CA SER A 158 23.27 0.27 3.80
C SER A 158 22.63 0.91 2.57
N LYS A 159 21.65 1.80 2.77
CA LYS A 159 20.82 2.39 1.71
C LYS A 159 20.85 3.92 1.69
N GLY A 160 21.43 4.56 2.71
CA GLY A 160 21.14 5.95 3.04
C GLY A 160 19.81 6.08 3.79
N SER A 161 19.57 7.25 4.36
CA SER A 161 18.29 7.66 4.95
C SER A 161 18.12 9.14 4.64
N GLU A 162 16.96 9.50 4.11
CA GLU A 162 16.54 10.89 3.92
C GLU A 162 15.90 11.45 5.20
N ASN A 163 15.47 10.57 6.10
CA ASN A 163 14.87 10.96 7.36
C ASN A 163 15.90 11.42 8.41
N ASP A 164 15.45 12.30 9.31
CA ASP A 164 16.16 12.66 10.52
C ASP A 164 16.38 11.45 11.43
N HIS A 165 17.48 11.48 12.18
CA HIS A 165 17.78 10.41 13.12
C HIS A 165 16.70 10.35 14.23
N PRO A 166 16.03 9.21 14.48
CA PRO A 166 14.83 9.15 15.34
C PRO A 166 15.11 9.28 16.85
N ARG A 167 16.32 9.70 17.25
CA ARG A 167 16.66 10.00 18.65
C ARG A 167 16.22 11.40 19.07
N ILE A 168 15.76 12.21 18.13
CA ILE A 168 15.20 13.55 18.39
C ILE A 168 13.93 13.50 19.25
N PHE A 169 13.20 12.38 19.26
CA PHE A 169 11.89 12.30 19.91
C PHE A 169 11.98 12.18 21.45
N PRO A 170 11.16 12.94 22.19
CA PRO A 170 11.18 12.95 23.65
C PRO A 170 10.52 11.70 24.25
N LYS A 171 10.62 11.55 25.57
CA LYS A 171 10.13 10.36 26.31
C LYS A 171 8.61 10.23 26.33
N ASP A 172 7.90 11.32 26.13
CA ASP A 172 6.44 11.43 26.11
C ASP A 172 5.87 11.48 24.68
N GLN A 173 6.71 11.29 23.66
CA GLN A 173 6.28 11.22 22.27
C GLN A 173 5.21 10.14 22.07
N VAL A 174 4.12 10.49 21.40
CA VAL A 174 3.06 9.57 20.99
C VAL A 174 3.31 9.07 19.58
N TRP A 175 3.05 7.80 19.35
CA TRP A 175 3.23 7.14 18.07
C TRP A 175 1.97 6.38 17.69
N LEU A 176 1.58 6.46 16.43
CA LEU A 176 0.71 5.47 15.82
C LEU A 176 1.58 4.36 15.22
N ALA A 177 1.28 3.12 15.57
CA ALA A 177 1.84 1.93 14.94
C ALA A 177 0.75 1.23 14.12
N LEU A 178 0.89 1.29 12.80
CA LEU A 178 0.05 0.55 11.84
C LEU A 178 0.74 -0.77 11.50
N GLU A 179 0.20 -1.88 11.99
CA GLU A 179 0.71 -3.22 11.72
C GLU A 179 -0.07 -3.86 10.58
N THR A 180 0.63 -4.13 9.47
CA THR A 180 0.07 -4.69 8.23
C THR A 180 0.77 -5.99 7.85
N LEU A 181 0.13 -6.83 7.03
CA LEU A 181 0.76 -8.03 6.48
C LEU A 181 1.95 -7.64 5.61
N PHE A 182 3.11 -8.29 5.82
CA PHE A 182 4.29 -8.02 5.01
C PHE A 182 4.07 -8.48 3.56
N SER A 183 3.94 -7.51 2.65
CA SER A 183 3.46 -7.76 1.28
C SER A 183 4.54 -7.59 0.20
N GLY A 184 5.81 -7.78 0.57
CA GLY A 184 6.94 -7.75 -0.36
C GLY A 184 7.71 -6.43 -0.32
N SER A 185 8.29 -6.04 -1.47
CA SER A 185 9.08 -4.82 -1.64
C SER A 185 8.36 -3.83 -2.55
N ALA A 186 8.71 -2.55 -2.45
CA ALA A 186 8.19 -1.52 -3.34
C ALA A 186 8.53 -1.83 -4.81
N LEU A 187 7.63 -1.47 -5.73
CA LEU A 187 7.83 -1.70 -7.16
C LEU A 187 9.02 -0.88 -7.70
N GLU A 188 9.33 0.27 -7.10
CA GLU A 188 10.50 1.08 -7.47
C GLU A 188 11.85 0.43 -7.14
N ASP A 189 11.88 -0.47 -6.15
CA ASP A 189 13.09 -1.20 -5.76
C ASP A 189 13.42 -2.37 -6.72
N THR A 190 12.57 -2.67 -7.70
CA THR A 190 12.68 -3.90 -8.50
C THR A 190 12.36 -3.69 -9.97
N VAL A 191 13.30 -4.02 -10.83
CA VAL A 191 13.07 -4.08 -12.28
C VAL A 191 12.42 -5.41 -12.65
N ILE A 192 11.17 -5.40 -13.11
CA ILE A 192 10.48 -6.60 -13.59
C ILE A 192 10.78 -6.76 -15.10
N PRO A 193 11.54 -7.79 -15.51
CA PRO A 193 11.92 -7.94 -16.92
C PRO A 193 10.72 -8.34 -17.79
N CYS A 194 9.92 -9.31 -17.34
CA CYS A 194 8.84 -9.90 -18.12
C CYS A 194 7.67 -8.92 -18.36
N PRO A 195 7.28 -8.65 -19.62
CA PRO A 195 6.10 -7.84 -19.93
C PRO A 195 4.78 -8.41 -19.38
N ALA A 196 4.62 -9.73 -19.33
CA ALA A 196 3.40 -10.36 -18.83
C ALA A 196 3.22 -10.13 -17.31
N ALA A 197 4.32 -10.23 -16.54
CA ALA A 197 4.33 -9.90 -15.12
C ALA A 197 4.03 -8.41 -14.86
N ARG A 198 4.61 -7.51 -15.67
CA ARG A 198 4.33 -6.08 -15.58
C ARG A 198 2.86 -5.74 -15.88
N LEU A 199 2.31 -6.31 -16.95
CA LEU A 199 0.89 -6.18 -17.28
C LEU A 199 0.00 -6.76 -16.17
N SER A 200 0.38 -7.91 -15.58
CA SER A 200 -0.33 -8.50 -14.46
C SER A 200 -0.38 -7.58 -13.24
N VAL A 201 0.75 -7.01 -12.82
CA VAL A 201 0.82 -6.06 -11.71
C VAL A 201 -0.13 -4.88 -11.96
N LEU A 202 -0.08 -4.28 -13.15
CA LEU A 202 -0.96 -3.17 -13.51
C LEU A 202 -2.44 -3.56 -13.50
N ARG A 203 -2.78 -4.76 -14.00
CA ARG A 203 -4.15 -5.29 -13.98
C ARG A 203 -4.66 -5.50 -12.57
N GLN A 204 -3.84 -6.09 -11.68
CA GLN A 204 -4.18 -6.29 -10.27
C GLN A 204 -4.42 -4.96 -9.55
N VAL A 205 -3.59 -3.94 -9.80
CA VAL A 205 -3.76 -2.58 -9.24
C VAL A 205 -5.04 -1.93 -9.76
N ALA A 206 -5.27 -1.94 -11.08
CA ALA A 206 -6.45 -1.31 -11.68
C ALA A 206 -7.77 -1.96 -11.20
N LEU A 207 -7.82 -3.29 -11.10
CA LEU A 207 -8.96 -4.00 -10.53
C LEU A 207 -9.18 -3.66 -9.06
N SER A 208 -8.11 -3.55 -8.26
CA SER A 208 -8.22 -3.17 -6.86
C SER A 208 -8.80 -1.77 -6.67
N LEU A 209 -8.34 -0.80 -7.48
CA LEU A 209 -8.89 0.55 -7.50
C LEU A 209 -10.34 0.55 -7.96
N ALA A 210 -10.69 -0.18 -9.02
CA ALA A 210 -12.07 -0.27 -9.51
C ALA A 210 -13.04 -0.83 -8.46
N VAL A 211 -12.61 -1.85 -7.71
CA VAL A 211 -13.39 -2.42 -6.60
C VAL A 211 -13.59 -1.40 -5.49
N ALA A 212 -12.52 -0.70 -5.08
CA ALA A 212 -12.61 0.32 -4.04
C ALA A 212 -13.41 1.57 -4.49
N GLU A 213 -13.33 1.97 -5.75
CA GLU A 213 -14.17 3.02 -6.32
C GLU A 213 -15.66 2.66 -6.22
N SER A 214 -16.00 1.42 -6.56
CA SER A 214 -17.39 0.96 -6.62
C SER A 214 -18.02 0.77 -5.25
N GLU A 215 -17.23 0.34 -4.27
CA GLU A 215 -17.72 0.09 -2.91
C GLU A 215 -17.59 1.31 -1.99
N LEU A 216 -16.51 2.08 -2.11
CA LEU A 216 -16.08 3.08 -1.12
C LEU A 216 -15.88 4.48 -1.72
N TYR A 217 -16.23 4.71 -2.98
CA TYR A 217 -15.93 5.97 -3.68
C TYR A 217 -14.45 6.38 -3.48
N PHE A 218 -13.56 5.39 -3.56
CA PHE A 218 -12.16 5.56 -3.16
C PHE A 218 -11.32 6.29 -4.21
N GLU A 219 -10.42 7.15 -3.74
CA GLU A 219 -9.31 7.70 -4.49
C GLU A 219 -8.01 7.52 -3.70
N HIS A 220 -6.98 6.95 -4.32
CA HIS A 220 -5.69 6.77 -3.64
C HIS A 220 -4.97 8.11 -3.42
N ARG A 221 -4.96 8.94 -4.47
CA ARG A 221 -4.34 10.27 -4.56
C ARG A 221 -2.81 10.33 -4.41
N ASP A 222 -2.16 9.24 -3.99
CA ASP A 222 -0.70 9.18 -3.93
C ASP A 222 -0.12 7.84 -4.39
N LEU A 223 -0.56 7.33 -5.55
CA LEU A 223 -0.19 5.97 -6.00
C LEU A 223 1.07 5.98 -6.88
N HIS A 224 2.17 6.54 -6.37
CA HIS A 224 3.48 6.35 -7.00
C HIS A 224 3.93 4.89 -6.85
N TRP A 225 4.93 4.47 -7.61
CA TRP A 225 5.40 3.08 -7.62
C TRP A 225 6.05 2.61 -6.30
N GLY A 226 6.38 3.53 -5.40
CA GLY A 226 6.75 3.19 -4.02
C GLY A 226 5.58 2.62 -3.21
N ASN A 227 4.36 3.05 -3.55
CA ASN A 227 3.12 2.65 -2.91
C ASN A 227 2.45 1.43 -3.55
N VAL A 228 3.14 0.75 -4.47
CA VAL A 228 2.77 -0.56 -4.99
C VAL A 228 3.82 -1.57 -4.55
N LEU A 229 3.46 -2.46 -3.62
CA LEU A 229 4.32 -3.56 -3.23
C LEU A 229 4.15 -4.74 -4.19
N ILE A 230 5.24 -5.45 -4.47
CA ILE A 230 5.24 -6.70 -5.22
C ILE A 230 5.81 -7.83 -4.36
N ARG A 231 5.15 -8.98 -4.40
CA ARG A 231 5.58 -10.19 -3.71
C ARG A 231 5.70 -11.36 -4.70
N PRO A 232 6.89 -11.95 -4.83
CA PRO A 232 7.06 -13.22 -5.51
C PRO A 232 6.18 -14.32 -4.90
N ILE A 233 5.55 -15.15 -5.73
CA ILE A 233 4.84 -16.34 -5.26
C ILE A 233 5.80 -17.42 -4.76
N ASN A 234 7.04 -17.41 -5.23
CA ASN A 234 8.14 -18.22 -4.73
C ASN A 234 9.47 -17.41 -4.73
N PRO A 235 10.48 -17.78 -3.92
CA PRO A 235 11.72 -17.00 -3.79
C PRO A 235 12.56 -16.90 -5.07
N ASN A 236 12.39 -17.84 -6.00
CA ASN A 236 13.29 -18.01 -7.13
C ASN A 236 12.85 -17.22 -8.37
N MET A 237 11.74 -16.46 -8.30
CA MET A 237 11.16 -15.74 -9.43
C MET A 237 12.13 -14.76 -10.11
N PHE A 238 13.06 -14.17 -9.34
CA PHE A 238 14.04 -13.18 -9.81
C PHE A 238 15.45 -13.75 -9.99
N GLU A 239 15.65 -15.06 -9.82
CA GLU A 239 16.94 -15.69 -10.12
C GLU A 239 17.21 -15.64 -11.64
N GLN A 240 18.46 -15.82 -12.06
CA GLN A 240 18.83 -15.90 -13.48
C GLN A 240 18.42 -17.26 -14.07
N SER A 241 17.96 -17.28 -15.32
CA SER A 241 17.63 -18.51 -16.07
C SER A 241 17.63 -18.26 -17.57
N ASP A 242 17.89 -19.32 -18.33
CA ASP A 242 17.77 -19.34 -19.79
C ASP A 242 16.31 -19.25 -20.27
N VAL A 243 15.32 -19.42 -19.38
CA VAL A 243 13.89 -19.31 -19.69
C VAL A 243 13.18 -18.28 -18.79
N CYS A 244 12.14 -17.64 -19.34
CA CYS A 244 11.35 -16.67 -18.61
C CYS A 244 10.50 -17.33 -17.51
N ARG A 245 10.97 -17.29 -16.25
CA ARG A 245 10.26 -17.85 -15.09
C ARG A 245 8.85 -17.28 -14.88
N PHE A 246 8.61 -16.05 -15.29
CA PHE A 246 7.30 -15.39 -15.17
C PHE A 246 6.25 -15.93 -16.17
N CYS A 247 6.69 -16.56 -17.25
CA CYS A 247 5.85 -17.14 -18.30
C CYS A 247 5.82 -18.67 -18.29
N ASP A 248 6.56 -19.29 -17.37
CA ASP A 248 6.46 -20.72 -17.13
C ASP A 248 5.04 -21.08 -16.65
N SER A 249 4.66 -22.33 -16.90
CA SER A 249 3.37 -22.94 -16.62
C SER A 249 2.93 -22.74 -15.17
N GLU A 250 3.77 -23.00 -14.17
CA GLU A 250 3.38 -22.84 -12.76
C GLU A 250 3.08 -21.39 -12.38
N ALA A 251 3.94 -20.44 -12.79
CA ALA A 251 3.76 -19.02 -12.51
C ALA A 251 2.53 -18.44 -13.23
N SER A 252 2.23 -18.93 -14.43
CA SER A 252 1.10 -18.50 -15.24
C SER A 252 -0.24 -19.08 -14.76
N LEU A 253 -0.23 -20.24 -14.07
CA LEU A 253 -1.44 -20.87 -13.52
C LEU A 253 -1.91 -20.22 -12.20
N SER A 254 -0.98 -19.65 -11.43
CA SER A 254 -1.32 -18.93 -10.20
C SER A 254 -2.08 -17.65 -10.53
N THR A 255 -3.24 -17.43 -9.90
CA THR A 255 -4.14 -16.32 -10.19
C THR A 255 -4.58 -15.57 -8.94
N VAL A 256 -4.98 -14.31 -9.11
CA VAL A 256 -5.69 -13.51 -8.10
C VAL A 256 -7.12 -13.30 -8.59
N ASN A 257 -8.09 -13.51 -7.71
CA ASN A 257 -9.50 -13.35 -8.03
C ASN A 257 -10.00 -12.00 -7.49
N PHE A 258 -10.88 -11.37 -8.26
CA PHE A 258 -11.56 -10.14 -7.92
C PHE A 258 -13.05 -10.30 -8.19
N ARG A 259 -13.86 -9.48 -7.53
CA ARG A 259 -15.26 -9.28 -7.90
C ARG A 259 -15.52 -7.80 -8.03
N LEU A 260 -16.09 -7.37 -9.15
CA LEU A 260 -16.44 -5.97 -9.40
C LEU A 260 -17.87 -5.93 -9.93
N ASP A 261 -18.76 -5.22 -9.23
CA ASP A 261 -20.19 -5.16 -9.52
C ASP A 261 -20.83 -6.54 -9.71
N GLY A 262 -20.45 -7.50 -8.86
CA GLY A 262 -20.91 -8.88 -8.92
C GLY A 262 -20.22 -9.76 -9.95
N ARG A 263 -19.49 -9.19 -10.93
CA ARG A 263 -18.76 -9.93 -11.98
C ARG A 263 -17.44 -10.46 -11.45
N ALA A 264 -17.12 -11.72 -11.74
CA ALA A 264 -15.87 -12.33 -11.34
C ALA A 264 -14.77 -12.01 -12.36
N PHE A 265 -13.59 -11.67 -11.86
CA PHE A 265 -12.38 -11.48 -12.66
C PHE A 265 -11.25 -12.33 -12.09
N ARG A 266 -10.39 -12.85 -12.97
CA ARG A 266 -9.21 -13.63 -12.58
C ARG A 266 -8.00 -13.14 -13.34
N VAL A 267 -6.97 -12.73 -12.60
CA VAL A 267 -5.72 -12.23 -13.17
C VAL A 267 -4.61 -13.26 -12.95
N PRO A 268 -3.99 -13.79 -14.03
CA PRO A 268 -2.77 -14.57 -13.91
C PRO A 268 -1.68 -13.73 -13.25
N THR A 269 -1.11 -14.22 -12.14
CA THR A 269 -0.09 -13.50 -11.36
C THR A 269 1.21 -13.33 -12.12
N HIS A 270 1.51 -14.23 -13.06
CA HIS A 270 2.82 -14.33 -13.69
C HIS A 270 3.93 -14.32 -12.63
N GLY A 271 3.70 -14.98 -11.49
CA GLY A 271 4.67 -15.08 -10.41
C GLY A 271 4.70 -13.91 -9.42
N LEU A 272 3.92 -12.83 -9.61
CA LEU A 272 3.89 -11.67 -8.73
C LEU A 272 2.46 -11.36 -8.24
N ARG A 273 2.33 -11.13 -6.93
CA ARG A 273 1.15 -10.50 -6.33
C ARG A 273 1.45 -9.04 -6.02
N SER A 274 0.53 -8.14 -6.33
CA SER A 274 0.67 -6.72 -5.99
C SER A 274 -0.20 -6.33 -4.79
N SER A 275 0.26 -5.39 -3.97
CA SER A 275 -0.53 -4.80 -2.89
C SER A 275 -0.32 -3.29 -2.83
N ILE A 276 -1.42 -2.54 -2.79
CA ILE A 276 -1.43 -1.08 -2.67
C ILE A 276 -1.27 -0.69 -1.19
N ILE A 277 -0.41 0.29 -0.91
CA ILE A 277 -0.10 0.80 0.43
C ILE A 277 -0.15 2.33 0.48
N ASP A 278 -0.01 2.85 1.70
CA ASP A 278 0.05 4.27 2.05
C ASP A 278 -1.17 5.08 1.64
N PHE A 279 -2.10 5.20 2.60
CA PHE A 279 -3.35 5.90 2.39
C PHE A 279 -3.33 7.32 2.97
N THR A 280 -2.15 7.89 3.16
CA THR A 280 -1.96 9.20 3.80
C THR A 280 -2.77 10.30 3.13
N LEU A 281 -2.79 10.35 1.79
CA LEU A 281 -3.51 11.40 1.03
C LEU A 281 -4.88 10.93 0.49
N SER A 282 -5.28 9.71 0.82
CA SER A 282 -6.44 9.06 0.21
C SER A 282 -7.78 9.68 0.65
N ARG A 283 -8.81 9.33 -0.11
CA ARG A 283 -10.20 9.71 0.15
C ARG A 283 -11.11 8.52 -0.02
N LEU A 284 -12.09 8.36 0.85
CA LEU A 284 -13.20 7.43 0.68
C LEU A 284 -14.49 7.97 1.27
N GLU A 285 -15.62 7.42 0.85
CA GLU A 285 -16.93 7.70 1.41
C GLU A 285 -17.74 6.40 1.45
N GLN A 286 -18.31 6.09 2.59
CA GLN A 286 -19.20 4.95 2.74
C GLN A 286 -20.27 5.26 3.79
N ASP A 287 -21.53 4.91 3.50
CA ASP A 287 -22.66 5.04 4.43
C ASP A 287 -22.80 6.47 5.03
N GLY A 288 -22.48 7.49 4.25
CA GLY A 288 -22.51 8.91 4.66
C GLY A 288 -21.26 9.39 5.42
N GLY A 289 -20.35 8.48 5.79
CA GLY A 289 -19.06 8.81 6.41
C GLY A 289 -18.01 9.12 5.34
N LEU A 290 -17.54 10.37 5.32
CA LEU A 290 -16.48 10.83 4.41
C LEU A 290 -15.16 11.00 5.17
N VAL A 291 -14.10 10.38 4.66
CA VAL A 291 -12.74 10.53 5.16
C VAL A 291 -11.85 10.99 4.01
N TYR A 292 -11.14 12.10 4.20
CA TYR A 292 -10.19 12.64 3.23
C TYR A 292 -9.16 13.54 3.90
N VAL A 293 -8.04 13.75 3.22
CA VAL A 293 -7.07 14.82 3.55
C VAL A 293 -7.27 15.98 2.59
N ASP A 294 -7.33 17.19 3.14
CA ASP A 294 -7.45 18.42 2.36
C ASP A 294 -6.07 18.88 1.90
N LEU A 295 -5.75 18.61 0.63
CA LEU A 295 -4.47 18.98 0.03
C LEU A 295 -4.43 20.45 -0.40
N SER A 296 -5.50 21.24 -0.21
CA SER A 296 -5.55 22.63 -0.71
C SER A 296 -4.56 23.57 -0.02
N ALA A 297 -4.11 23.20 1.18
CA ALA A 297 -3.21 24.00 2.02
C ALA A 297 -1.72 23.62 1.89
N ASP A 298 -1.37 22.62 1.08
CA ASP A 298 0.02 22.17 0.92
C ASP A 298 0.59 22.65 -0.44
N PRO A 299 1.29 23.80 -0.48
CA PRO A 299 1.88 24.28 -1.73
C PRO A 299 3.04 23.41 -2.20
N THR A 300 3.78 22.77 -1.28
CA THR A 300 5.03 22.06 -1.60
C THR A 300 4.75 20.86 -2.50
N LEU A 301 3.67 20.12 -2.22
CA LEU A 301 3.22 18.97 -3.01
C LEU A 301 3.06 19.28 -4.51
N PHE A 302 2.67 20.51 -4.86
CA PHE A 302 2.39 20.91 -6.25
C PHE A 302 3.54 21.62 -6.95
N GLU A 303 4.55 22.07 -6.20
CA GLU A 303 5.70 22.82 -6.72
C GLU A 303 6.89 21.91 -7.06
N SER A 304 6.94 20.70 -6.48
CA SER A 304 7.98 19.70 -6.74
C SER A 304 8.10 19.30 -8.22
N LYS A 305 9.32 18.94 -8.64
CA LYS A 305 9.68 18.60 -10.03
C LYS A 305 10.69 17.44 -10.04
N GLY A 306 10.93 16.86 -11.22
CA GLY A 306 11.97 15.85 -11.44
C GLY A 306 11.45 14.45 -11.76
N ASP A 307 10.16 14.19 -11.49
CA ASP A 307 9.49 12.95 -11.86
C ASP A 307 8.02 13.23 -12.26
N TYR A 308 7.47 12.38 -13.13
CA TYR A 308 6.07 12.46 -13.59
C TYR A 308 5.07 12.38 -12.42
N GLN A 309 5.44 11.82 -11.26
CA GLN A 309 4.59 11.80 -10.07
C GLN A 309 4.14 13.22 -9.68
N PHE A 310 5.02 14.22 -9.80
CA PHE A 310 4.70 15.58 -9.41
C PHE A 310 3.75 16.25 -10.41
N ASP A 311 3.79 15.84 -11.67
CA ASP A 311 2.78 16.26 -12.65
C ASP A 311 1.41 15.68 -12.33
N VAL A 312 1.34 14.46 -11.79
CA VAL A 312 0.07 13.85 -11.37
C VAL A 312 -0.60 14.68 -10.28
N TYR A 313 0.13 15.16 -9.27
CA TYR A 313 -0.46 16.06 -8.25
C TYR A 313 -1.06 17.32 -8.87
N ARG A 314 -0.36 17.94 -9.84
CA ARG A 314 -0.85 19.13 -10.55
C ARG A 314 -2.10 18.81 -11.39
N LEU A 315 -2.10 17.69 -12.10
CA LEU A 315 -3.24 17.23 -12.90
C LEU A 315 -4.48 16.99 -12.02
N MET A 316 -4.30 16.34 -10.86
CA MET A 316 -5.40 16.14 -9.91
C MET A 316 -5.93 17.47 -9.37
N ARG A 317 -5.04 18.40 -8.98
CA ARG A 317 -5.43 19.72 -8.47
C ARG A 317 -6.21 20.52 -9.50
N GLU A 318 -5.73 20.55 -10.74
CA GLU A 318 -6.39 21.23 -11.87
C GLU A 318 -7.77 20.62 -12.13
N HIS A 319 -7.85 19.30 -12.24
CA HIS A 319 -9.09 18.59 -12.51
C HIS A 319 -10.13 18.78 -11.40
N ASN A 320 -9.70 18.68 -10.14
CA ASN A 320 -10.56 18.86 -8.98
C ASN A 320 -10.86 20.34 -8.68
N ARG A 321 -10.22 21.29 -9.38
CA ARG A 321 -10.26 22.73 -9.07
C ARG A 321 -9.92 23.02 -7.60
N ASN A 322 -8.94 22.29 -7.08
CA ASN A 322 -8.51 22.30 -5.68
C ASN A 322 -9.59 21.90 -4.65
N GLN A 323 -10.65 21.18 -5.05
CA GLN A 323 -11.74 20.73 -4.18
C GLN A 323 -11.59 19.25 -3.79
N TRP A 324 -10.77 18.97 -2.77
CA TRP A 324 -10.38 17.61 -2.37
C TRP A 324 -11.46 16.83 -1.62
N LYS A 325 -12.54 17.48 -1.19
CA LYS A 325 -13.70 16.80 -0.59
C LYS A 325 -14.49 15.98 -1.62
N LYS A 326 -14.53 16.43 -2.88
CA LYS A 326 -15.33 15.82 -3.94
C LYS A 326 -14.76 14.46 -4.34
N PHE A 327 -15.65 13.53 -4.67
CA PHE A 327 -15.25 12.28 -5.31
C PHE A 327 -14.91 12.54 -6.78
N SER A 328 -13.69 12.18 -7.15
CA SER A 328 -13.14 12.34 -8.50
C SER A 328 -12.30 11.12 -8.88
N PRO A 329 -12.93 10.00 -9.29
CA PRO A 329 -12.21 8.75 -9.59
C PRO A 329 -11.24 8.89 -10.77
N LYS A 330 -11.31 10.00 -11.50
CA LYS A 330 -10.34 10.36 -12.53
C LYS A 330 -8.91 10.45 -11.98
N THR A 331 -8.73 10.78 -10.70
CA THR A 331 -7.42 10.81 -10.05
C THR A 331 -6.75 9.43 -10.04
N ASN A 332 -7.52 8.34 -9.87
CA ASN A 332 -7.01 6.97 -9.99
C ASN A 332 -6.55 6.65 -11.42
N VAL A 333 -7.24 7.18 -12.44
CA VAL A 333 -6.83 7.03 -13.86
C VAL A 333 -5.50 7.74 -14.11
N MET A 334 -5.29 8.93 -13.53
CA MET A 334 -4.02 9.66 -13.64
C MET A 334 -2.87 8.87 -13.01
N TRP A 335 -3.10 8.22 -11.87
CA TRP A 335 -2.11 7.35 -11.24
C TRP A 335 -1.87 6.04 -12.01
N LEU A 336 -2.90 5.44 -12.60
CA LEU A 336 -2.71 4.31 -13.51
C LEU A 336 -1.88 4.70 -14.74
N ASN A 337 -2.04 5.91 -15.26
CA ASN A 337 -1.20 6.46 -16.34
C ASN A 337 0.27 6.59 -15.89
N TYR A 338 0.50 7.04 -14.66
CA TYR A 338 1.83 7.08 -14.07
C TYR A 338 2.45 5.67 -13.99
N LEU A 339 1.71 4.71 -13.44
CA LEU A 339 2.20 3.35 -13.22
C LEU A 339 2.47 2.61 -14.54
N VAL A 340 1.60 2.73 -15.55
CA VAL A 340 1.84 2.09 -16.85
C VAL A 340 3.11 2.64 -17.49
N LYS A 341 3.37 3.95 -17.42
CA LYS A 341 4.61 4.56 -17.93
C LYS A 341 5.85 4.01 -17.21
N LYS A 342 5.78 3.85 -15.89
CA LYS A 342 6.86 3.24 -15.10
C LYS A 342 7.07 1.76 -15.43
N LEU A 343 6.01 1.02 -15.73
CA LEU A 343 6.09 -0.38 -16.11
C LEU A 343 6.49 -0.56 -17.58
N SER A 344 6.21 0.38 -18.48
CA SER A 344 6.59 0.31 -19.90
C SER A 344 8.10 0.37 -20.12
N SER A 345 8.88 0.94 -19.20
CA SER A 345 10.33 1.20 -19.39
C SER A 345 11.24 -0.04 -19.26
N GLY A 346 10.72 -1.20 -18.85
CA GLY A 346 11.51 -2.43 -18.71
C GLY A 346 11.81 -3.13 -20.04
N SER A 347 13.03 -3.64 -20.20
CA SER A 347 13.41 -4.53 -21.30
C SER A 347 13.70 -5.94 -20.78
N CYS A 348 13.29 -6.96 -21.54
CA CYS A 348 13.66 -8.34 -21.25
C CYS A 348 14.64 -8.81 -22.33
N ALA A 349 15.90 -9.03 -21.94
CA ALA A 349 16.91 -9.55 -22.86
C ALA A 349 16.71 -11.04 -23.16
N GLU A 350 16.26 -11.80 -22.16
CA GLU A 350 16.19 -13.28 -22.16
C GLU A 350 15.01 -13.84 -22.97
N CYS A 351 14.11 -12.98 -23.45
CA CYS A 351 12.78 -13.44 -23.83
C CYS A 351 12.19 -12.75 -25.06
N LYS A 352 13.04 -12.29 -25.98
CA LYS A 352 12.68 -11.60 -27.22
C LYS A 352 11.83 -12.44 -28.19
N SER A 353 11.76 -13.76 -28.00
CA SER A 353 11.11 -14.71 -28.92
C SER A 353 9.77 -15.29 -28.45
N ASP A 354 9.31 -15.02 -27.22
CA ASP A 354 7.99 -15.52 -26.76
C ASP A 354 6.85 -14.67 -27.37
N PRO A 355 5.93 -15.26 -28.16
CA PRO A 355 4.79 -14.53 -28.72
C PRO A 355 3.92 -13.84 -27.67
N LYS A 356 3.79 -14.41 -26.45
CA LYS A 356 3.03 -13.81 -25.34
C LYS A 356 3.58 -12.46 -24.92
N HIS A 357 4.90 -12.28 -24.97
CA HIS A 357 5.54 -11.01 -24.62
C HIS A 357 5.20 -9.92 -25.62
N SER A 358 5.21 -10.24 -26.91
CA SER A 358 4.83 -9.30 -27.95
C SER A 358 3.38 -8.82 -27.78
N VAL A 359 2.47 -9.72 -27.38
CA VAL A 359 1.08 -9.37 -27.06
C VAL A 359 1.01 -8.47 -25.83
N CYS A 360 1.68 -8.84 -24.73
CA CYS A 360 1.66 -8.05 -23.49
C CYS A 360 2.25 -6.65 -23.67
N ILE A 361 3.32 -6.50 -24.46
CA ILE A 361 3.89 -5.20 -24.80
C ILE A 361 2.87 -4.36 -25.56
N LYS A 362 2.20 -4.92 -26.59
CA LYS A 362 1.15 -4.20 -27.33
C LYS A 362 0.00 -3.76 -26.40
N LEU A 363 -0.42 -4.60 -25.47
CA LEU A 363 -1.47 -4.28 -24.50
C LEU A 363 -1.05 -3.18 -23.52
N LEU A 364 0.20 -3.18 -23.05
CA LEU A 364 0.77 -2.10 -22.23
C LEU A 364 0.82 -0.79 -23.01
N THR A 365 1.32 -0.80 -24.25
CA THR A 365 1.40 0.39 -25.11
C THR A 365 0.01 0.97 -25.42
N LEU A 366 -0.96 0.11 -25.73
CA LEU A 366 -2.34 0.54 -25.98
C LEU A 366 -2.97 1.17 -24.73
N LEU A 367 -2.81 0.50 -23.57
CA LEU A 367 -3.31 1.00 -22.30
C LEU A 367 -2.64 2.33 -21.91
N GLU A 368 -1.33 2.48 -22.10
CA GLU A 368 -0.61 3.74 -21.91
C GLU A 368 -1.17 4.85 -22.79
N SER A 369 -1.41 4.58 -24.08
CA SER A 369 -1.97 5.58 -24.99
C SER A 369 -3.35 6.05 -24.52
N ASP A 370 -4.23 5.13 -24.16
CA ASP A 370 -5.59 5.45 -23.71
C ASP A 370 -5.61 6.20 -22.37
N LEU A 371 -4.75 5.80 -21.43
CA LEU A 371 -4.63 6.44 -20.12
C LEU A 371 -4.02 7.84 -20.24
N ARG A 372 -3.04 8.02 -21.12
CA ARG A 372 -2.44 9.33 -21.41
C ARG A 372 -3.43 10.31 -22.04
N GLU A 373 -4.29 9.81 -22.93
CA GLU A 373 -5.41 10.58 -23.51
C GLU A 373 -6.57 10.76 -22.53
N LEU A 374 -6.47 10.21 -21.30
CA LEU A 374 -7.47 10.28 -20.26
C LEU A 374 -8.86 9.86 -20.79
N LYS A 375 -8.94 8.78 -21.57
CA LYS A 375 -10.20 8.33 -22.20
C LYS A 375 -11.27 7.88 -21.20
N TYR A 376 -10.86 7.38 -20.03
CA TYR A 376 -11.74 6.75 -19.04
C TYR A 376 -12.03 7.68 -17.86
N LYS A 377 -13.23 7.60 -17.26
CA LYS A 377 -13.59 8.48 -16.13
C LYS A 377 -13.12 7.96 -14.77
N SER A 378 -12.84 6.67 -14.66
CA SER A 378 -12.50 5.97 -13.42
C SER A 378 -11.67 4.71 -13.70
N ALA A 379 -11.03 4.11 -12.69
CA ALA A 379 -10.38 2.81 -12.83
C ALA A 379 -11.39 1.70 -13.19
N ARG A 380 -12.62 1.81 -12.68
CA ARG A 380 -13.75 0.95 -13.07
C ARG A 380 -14.03 1.02 -14.58
N ASP A 381 -14.06 2.21 -15.17
CA ASP A 381 -14.24 2.37 -16.62
C ASP A 381 -13.08 1.74 -17.40
N VAL A 382 -11.83 1.90 -16.93
CA VAL A 382 -10.65 1.25 -17.53
C VAL A 382 -10.84 -0.26 -17.56
N VAL A 383 -11.17 -0.88 -16.43
CA VAL A 383 -11.34 -2.33 -16.30
C VAL A 383 -12.48 -2.85 -17.18
N LEU A 384 -13.60 -2.14 -17.27
CA LEU A 384 -14.80 -2.63 -17.96
C LEU A 384 -14.81 -2.34 -19.47
N MET A 385 -14.04 -1.34 -19.93
CA MET A 385 -14.12 -0.88 -21.33
C MET A 385 -12.82 -1.09 -22.11
N GLN A 386 -11.67 -1.16 -21.45
CA GLN A 386 -10.38 -1.22 -22.15
C GLN A 386 -9.99 -2.66 -22.51
N SER A 387 -9.54 -2.85 -23.75
CA SER A 387 -9.29 -4.18 -24.34
C SER A 387 -8.22 -5.03 -23.63
N SER A 388 -7.30 -4.42 -22.89
CA SER A 388 -6.30 -5.12 -22.08
C SER A 388 -6.88 -5.73 -20.80
N PHE A 389 -8.20 -5.74 -20.59
CA PHE A 389 -8.86 -6.40 -19.45
C PHE A 389 -9.91 -7.44 -19.87
N THR A 390 -10.21 -7.57 -21.16
CA THR A 390 -11.33 -8.40 -21.65
C THR A 390 -11.12 -9.90 -21.44
N ASP A 391 -9.86 -10.36 -21.38
CA ASP A 391 -9.46 -11.75 -21.15
C ASP A 391 -9.60 -12.20 -19.68
N LEU A 392 -10.00 -11.30 -18.78
CA LEU A 392 -9.95 -11.54 -17.33
C LEU A 392 -11.31 -11.92 -16.72
N GLN A 393 -12.42 -11.56 -17.36
CA GLN A 393 -13.76 -11.80 -16.82
C GLN A 393 -14.15 -13.28 -16.99
N ILE A 394 -14.73 -13.89 -15.94
CA ILE A 394 -15.18 -15.29 -15.91
C ILE A 394 -16.71 -15.38 -15.94
#